data_AF-A0A349P9H1-F1
#
_entry.id   AF-A0A349P9H1-F1
#
_cell.length_a   1.000
_cell.length_b   1.000
_cell.length_c   1.000
_cell.angle_alpha   90.00
_cell.angle_beta   90.00
_cell.angle_gamma   90.00
#
_symmetry.space_group_name_H-M   'P 1'
#
loop_
_entity.id
_entity.type
_entity.pdbx_description
1 polymer ?
#
loop_
_entity_poly.entity_id
_entity_poly.type
_entity_poly.pdbx_seq_one_letter_code
_entity_poly.pdbx_strand_id
1 'polypeptide(L)'
;MARPASGTDIKLKAAGRRLLEEKGITGLSVREACRLAGVNTGMFHYYFGSKEEFLKAILKEIYAEFMLNFKAGVAVAGTPRARLKAALVEVGKFALGIRRVAPMLFADLVHGKKEAFAFVSGNFTEHIKHISVLAEECRPGSAVKGRSIPFLIAAIVPVMIFPVLLGGILERNGVKSIGGRDLQKLREELFSDEGIAERAEIALRGIGL
;
A
#
# COMPACT_ATOMS: atom_id res chain seq x y z
N MET A 1 20.72 18.85 -5.38
CA MET A 1 20.12 18.85 -6.74
C MET A 1 19.64 17.44 -7.05
N ALA A 2 18.35 17.24 -7.33
CA ALA A 2 17.86 15.96 -7.85
C ALA A 2 18.38 15.82 -9.29
N ARG A 3 19.22 14.81 -9.54
CA ARG A 3 19.88 14.56 -10.83
C ARG A 3 19.02 13.65 -11.72
N PRO A 4 19.20 13.72 -13.06
CA PRO A 4 18.44 12.89 -13.99
C PRO A 4 18.71 11.40 -13.72
N ALA A 5 17.67 10.58 -13.93
CA ALA A 5 17.76 9.14 -13.78
C ALA A 5 18.90 8.59 -14.66
N SER A 6 19.85 7.94 -14.02
CA SER A 6 20.89 7.15 -14.67
C SER A 6 20.40 5.70 -14.82
N GLY A 7 21.04 4.91 -15.68
CA GLY A 7 20.77 3.47 -15.69
C GLY A 7 21.08 2.78 -14.35
N THR A 8 21.94 3.38 -13.52
CA THR A 8 22.43 2.79 -12.27
C THR A 8 21.44 2.89 -11.13
N ASP A 9 20.84 4.06 -10.88
CA ASP A 9 19.82 4.19 -9.82
C ASP A 9 18.57 3.39 -10.14
N ILE A 10 18.17 3.30 -11.42
CA ILE A 10 17.05 2.44 -11.87
C ILE A 10 17.35 0.98 -11.54
N LYS A 11 18.54 0.47 -11.92
CA LYS A 11 18.94 -0.92 -11.61
C LYS A 11 18.97 -1.20 -10.10
N LEU A 12 19.51 -0.27 -9.32
CA LEU A 12 19.54 -0.39 -7.87
C LEU A 12 18.12 -0.42 -7.28
N LYS A 13 17.24 0.51 -7.65
CA LYS A 13 15.85 0.53 -7.15
C LYS A 13 15.07 -0.73 -7.56
N ALA A 14 15.26 -1.22 -8.78
CA ALA A 14 14.67 -2.49 -9.22
C ALA A 14 15.15 -3.68 -8.37
N ALA A 15 16.45 -3.78 -8.09
CA ALA A 15 17.00 -4.81 -7.21
C ALA A 15 16.47 -4.67 -5.76
N GLY A 16 16.40 -3.43 -5.25
CA GLY A 16 15.85 -3.14 -3.92
C GLY A 16 14.38 -3.51 -3.81
N ARG A 17 13.56 -3.19 -4.81
CA ARG A 17 12.15 -3.58 -4.89
C ARG A 17 11.99 -5.09 -4.81
N ARG A 18 12.76 -5.86 -5.60
CA ARG A 18 12.74 -7.33 -5.53
C ARG A 18 13.06 -7.84 -4.12
N LEU A 19 14.05 -7.25 -3.45
CA LEU A 19 14.38 -7.62 -2.07
C LEU A 19 13.26 -7.28 -1.09
N LEU A 20 12.54 -6.18 -1.27
CA LEU A 20 11.37 -5.83 -0.45
C LEU A 20 10.21 -6.80 -0.66
N GLU A 21 9.95 -7.19 -1.90
CA GLU A 21 8.91 -8.16 -2.27
C GLU A 21 9.23 -9.57 -1.77
N GLU A 22 10.50 -9.99 -1.79
CA GLU A 22 10.91 -11.32 -1.35
C GLU A 22 11.11 -11.38 0.17
N LYS A 23 11.78 -10.39 0.75
CA LYS A 23 12.36 -10.46 2.11
C LYS A 23 11.87 -9.34 3.06
N GLY A 24 11.06 -8.40 2.58
CA GLY A 24 10.57 -7.27 3.37
C GLY A 24 11.66 -6.26 3.76
N ILE A 25 11.30 -5.29 4.61
CA ILE A 25 12.20 -4.18 5.02
C ILE A 25 13.45 -4.69 5.76
N THR A 26 13.30 -5.70 6.63
CA THR A 26 14.42 -6.26 7.40
C THR A 26 15.44 -6.95 6.48
N GLY A 27 14.97 -7.60 5.41
CA GLY A 27 15.82 -8.25 4.41
C GLY A 27 16.44 -7.34 3.36
N LEU A 28 16.10 -6.04 3.33
CA LEU A 28 16.72 -5.09 2.39
C LEU A 28 18.21 -4.90 2.73
N SER A 29 19.11 -5.34 1.85
CA SER A 29 20.55 -5.22 2.05
C SER A 29 21.18 -4.42 0.92
N VAL A 30 22.00 -3.42 1.28
CA VAL A 30 22.74 -2.59 0.31
C VAL A 30 23.66 -3.44 -0.54
N ARG A 31 24.43 -4.33 0.10
CA ARG A 31 25.37 -5.23 -0.57
C ARG A 31 24.65 -6.15 -1.55
N GLU A 32 23.52 -6.70 -1.14
CA GLU A 32 22.74 -7.60 -1.99
C GLU A 32 22.07 -6.86 -3.15
N ALA A 33 21.53 -5.67 -2.90
CA ALA A 33 20.97 -4.81 -3.95
C ALA A 33 22.03 -4.43 -4.99
N CYS A 34 23.24 -4.07 -4.55
CA CYS A 34 24.39 -3.80 -5.41
C CYS A 34 24.76 -5.02 -6.26
N ARG A 35 24.85 -6.20 -5.63
CA ARG A 35 25.14 -7.46 -6.32
C ARG A 35 24.10 -7.80 -7.39
N LEU A 36 22.81 -7.71 -7.05
CA LEU A 36 21.69 -7.96 -7.98
C LEU A 36 21.64 -6.94 -9.11
N ALA A 37 22.00 -5.69 -8.85
CA ALA A 37 22.06 -4.63 -9.86
C ALA A 37 23.31 -4.69 -10.76
N GLY A 38 24.32 -5.48 -10.39
CA GLY A 38 25.63 -5.48 -11.05
C GLY A 38 26.40 -4.17 -10.86
N VAL A 39 26.24 -3.54 -9.69
CA VAL A 39 26.77 -2.21 -9.37
C VAL A 39 27.69 -2.32 -8.15
N ASN A 40 28.78 -1.55 -8.11
CA ASN A 40 29.65 -1.51 -6.92
C ASN A 40 29.03 -0.69 -5.77
N THR A 41 29.43 -0.95 -4.53
CA THR A 41 28.89 -0.28 -3.33
C THR A 41 29.20 1.21 -3.28
N GLY A 42 30.30 1.67 -3.87
CA GLY A 42 30.63 3.10 -3.97
C GLY A 42 29.56 3.88 -4.74
N MET A 43 29.06 3.32 -5.85
CA MET A 43 27.97 3.92 -6.62
C MET A 43 26.67 3.97 -5.83
N PHE A 44 26.38 2.99 -4.96
CA PHE A 44 25.20 3.06 -4.10
C PHE A 44 25.23 4.29 -3.20
N HIS A 45 26.35 4.52 -2.49
CA HIS A 45 26.48 5.68 -1.62
C HIS A 45 26.45 6.99 -2.39
N TYR A 46 26.97 7.00 -3.62
CA TYR A 46 26.86 8.14 -4.53
C TYR A 46 25.40 8.49 -4.88
N TYR A 47 24.53 7.50 -5.14
CA TYR A 47 23.13 7.76 -5.53
C TYR A 47 22.17 7.95 -4.36
N PHE A 48 22.30 7.14 -3.30
CA PHE A 48 21.30 7.06 -2.24
C PHE A 48 21.80 7.51 -0.88
N GLY A 49 23.13 7.55 -0.66
CA GLY A 49 23.72 7.89 0.63
C GLY A 49 23.56 6.79 1.70
N SER A 50 22.32 6.40 2.01
CA SER A 50 21.97 5.43 3.06
C SER A 50 20.94 4.40 2.61
N LYS A 51 20.84 3.30 3.37
CA LYS A 51 19.78 2.27 3.19
C LYS A 51 18.38 2.86 3.39
N GLU A 52 18.23 3.85 4.27
CA GLU A 52 16.95 4.48 4.58
C GLU A 52 16.47 5.37 3.44
N GLU A 53 17.35 6.21 2.88
CA GLU A 53 17.03 7.03 1.72
C GLU A 53 16.75 6.17 0.48
N PHE A 54 17.48 5.05 0.34
CA PHE A 54 17.17 4.06 -0.68
C PHE A 54 15.79 3.43 -0.50
N LEU A 55 15.44 3.02 0.72
CA LEU A 55 14.09 2.51 1.03
C LEU A 55 13.02 3.54 0.69
N LYS A 56 13.19 4.80 1.12
CA LYS A 56 12.26 5.89 0.80
C LYS A 56 12.12 6.08 -0.71
N ALA A 57 13.21 6.02 -1.47
CA ALA A 57 13.17 6.15 -2.93
C ALA A 57 12.35 5.03 -3.58
N ILE A 58 12.55 3.77 -3.18
CA ILE A 58 11.79 2.63 -3.70
C ILE A 58 10.30 2.74 -3.32
N LEU A 59 10.00 3.11 -2.08
CA LEU A 59 8.62 3.27 -1.61
C LEU A 59 7.88 4.38 -2.36
N LYS A 60 8.57 5.49 -2.72
CA LYS A 60 7.99 6.54 -3.57
C LYS A 60 7.65 6.04 -4.97
N GLU A 61 8.51 5.22 -5.59
CA GLU A 61 8.20 4.62 -6.90
C GLU A 61 7.04 3.63 -6.84
N ILE A 62 7.00 2.78 -5.81
CA ILE A 62 5.89 1.88 -5.55
C ILE A 62 4.57 2.66 -5.43
N TYR A 63 4.58 3.78 -4.70
CA TYR A 63 3.39 4.61 -4.54
C TYR A 63 3.01 5.36 -5.83
N ALA A 64 3.98 5.83 -6.60
CA ALA A 64 3.74 6.50 -7.89
C ALA A 64 3.06 5.56 -8.89
N GLU A 65 3.55 4.32 -9.01
CA GLU A 65 2.91 3.26 -9.83
C GLU A 65 1.48 2.97 -9.36
N PHE A 66 1.27 2.88 -8.04
CA PHE A 66 -0.06 2.75 -7.49
C PHE A 66 -0.98 3.91 -7.90
N MET A 67 -0.52 5.16 -7.78
CA MET A 67 -1.36 6.31 -8.14
C MET A 67 -1.72 6.34 -9.63
N LEU A 68 -0.86 5.83 -10.51
CA LEU A 68 -1.18 5.67 -11.94
C LEU A 68 -2.33 4.67 -12.13
N ASN A 69 -2.21 3.47 -11.53
CA ASN A 69 -3.26 2.44 -11.62
C ASN A 69 -4.56 2.88 -10.96
N PHE A 70 -4.47 3.54 -9.80
CA PHE A 70 -5.60 4.10 -9.06
C PHE A 70 -6.39 5.10 -9.91
N LYS A 71 -5.70 6.07 -10.54
CA LYS A 71 -6.35 7.08 -11.38
C LYS A 71 -7.00 6.45 -12.62
N ALA A 72 -6.33 5.48 -13.24
CA ALA A 72 -6.88 4.76 -14.39
C ALA A 72 -8.14 3.98 -14.01
N GLY A 73 -8.12 3.20 -12.92
CA GLY A 73 -9.27 2.42 -12.44
C GLY A 73 -10.48 3.29 -12.09
N VAL A 74 -10.23 4.46 -11.47
CA VAL A 74 -11.28 5.42 -11.11
C VAL A 74 -11.88 6.15 -12.33
N ALA A 75 -11.13 6.31 -13.42
CA ALA A 75 -11.59 7.00 -14.62
C ALA A 75 -12.56 6.17 -15.48
N VAL A 76 -12.47 4.83 -15.42
CA VAL A 76 -13.27 3.91 -16.24
C VAL A 76 -14.68 3.68 -15.67
N ALA A 77 -14.85 3.82 -14.36
CA ALA A 77 -16.13 3.54 -13.71
C ALA A 77 -17.14 4.69 -13.90
N GLY A 78 -18.41 4.34 -14.17
CA GLY A 78 -19.47 5.29 -14.50
C GLY A 78 -19.95 6.13 -13.29
N THR A 79 -20.74 5.52 -12.40
CA THR A 79 -21.36 6.26 -11.28
C THR A 79 -20.35 6.61 -10.18
N PRO A 80 -20.58 7.66 -9.36
CA PRO A 80 -19.73 7.98 -8.22
C PRO A 80 -19.52 6.80 -7.26
N ARG A 81 -20.58 6.01 -6.99
CA ARG A 81 -20.49 4.76 -6.21
C ARG A 81 -19.52 3.76 -6.85
N ALA A 82 -19.66 3.52 -8.16
CA ALA A 82 -18.80 2.58 -8.87
C ALA A 82 -17.34 3.04 -8.86
N ARG A 83 -17.09 4.35 -9.02
CA ARG A 83 -15.76 4.96 -8.93
C ARG A 83 -15.18 4.84 -7.52
N LEU A 84 -16.00 5.04 -6.48
CA LEU A 84 -15.59 4.84 -5.08
C LEU A 84 -15.24 3.37 -4.82
N LYS A 85 -16.03 2.42 -5.34
CA LYS A 85 -15.71 0.98 -5.27
C LYS A 85 -14.38 0.67 -5.95
N ALA A 86 -14.18 1.16 -7.18
CA ALA A 86 -12.94 0.97 -7.92
C ALA A 86 -11.73 1.55 -7.17
N ALA A 87 -11.87 2.74 -6.57
CA ALA A 87 -10.85 3.34 -5.72
C ALA A 87 -10.47 2.44 -4.52
N LEU A 88 -11.46 1.86 -3.83
CA LEU A 88 -11.22 0.94 -2.72
C LEU A 88 -10.53 -0.36 -3.17
N VAL A 89 -10.91 -0.90 -4.34
CA VAL A 89 -10.26 -2.07 -4.94
C VAL A 89 -8.78 -1.81 -5.20
N GLU A 90 -8.44 -0.66 -5.80
CA GLU A 90 -7.05 -0.29 -6.08
C GLU A 90 -6.24 -0.09 -4.78
N VAL A 91 -6.85 0.45 -3.71
CA VAL A 91 -6.23 0.49 -2.37
C VAL A 91 -5.96 -0.93 -1.84
N GLY A 92 -6.91 -1.85 -2.02
CA GLY A 92 -6.77 -3.25 -1.61
C GLY A 92 -5.62 -3.96 -2.34
N LYS A 93 -5.55 -3.81 -3.66
CA LYS A 93 -4.46 -4.35 -4.49
C LYS A 93 -3.10 -3.78 -4.09
N PHE A 94 -3.04 -2.47 -3.87
CA PHE A 94 -1.83 -1.80 -3.40
C PHE A 94 -1.36 -2.35 -2.06
N ALA A 95 -2.25 -2.40 -1.06
CA ALA A 95 -1.94 -2.93 0.26
C ALA A 95 -1.39 -4.35 0.15
N LEU A 96 -2.00 -5.21 -0.68
CA LEU A 96 -1.55 -6.58 -0.92
C LEU A 96 -0.18 -6.65 -1.59
N GLY A 97 0.09 -5.77 -2.56
CA GLY A 97 1.38 -5.65 -3.23
C GLY A 97 2.51 -5.33 -2.25
N ILE A 98 2.24 -4.50 -1.25
CA ILE A 98 3.19 -4.14 -0.20
C ILE A 98 3.07 -4.98 1.08
N ARG A 99 2.35 -6.10 1.09
CA ARG A 99 2.05 -6.89 2.32
C ARG A 99 3.27 -7.28 3.16
N ARG A 100 4.43 -7.49 2.53
CA ARG A 100 5.69 -7.84 3.22
C ARG A 100 6.45 -6.64 3.77
N VAL A 101 6.05 -5.44 3.39
CA VAL A 101 6.60 -4.16 3.84
C VAL A 101 5.65 -3.52 4.87
N ALA A 102 4.34 -3.54 4.59
CA ALA A 102 3.31 -2.81 5.30
C ALA A 102 3.35 -2.97 6.84
N PRO A 103 3.48 -4.18 7.44
CA PRO A 103 3.45 -4.25 8.89
C PRO A 103 4.67 -3.65 9.59
N MET A 104 5.85 -3.62 8.94
CA MET A 104 6.99 -2.90 9.51
C MET A 104 6.82 -1.38 9.37
N LEU A 105 6.31 -0.91 8.22
CA LEU A 105 5.98 0.51 8.03
C LEU A 105 4.95 0.98 9.07
N PHE A 106 3.90 0.19 9.31
CA PHE A 106 2.90 0.47 10.35
C PHE A 106 3.49 0.40 11.77
N ALA A 107 4.36 -0.58 12.06
CA ALA A 107 5.01 -0.65 13.37
C ALA A 107 5.80 0.63 13.66
N ASP A 108 6.53 1.17 12.69
CA ASP A 108 7.27 2.43 12.86
C ASP A 108 6.34 3.62 13.16
N LEU A 109 5.15 3.67 12.55
CA LEU A 109 4.13 4.67 12.84
C LEU A 109 3.57 4.52 14.27
N VAL A 110 3.25 3.29 14.68
CA VAL A 110 2.72 2.97 16.02
C VAL A 110 3.71 3.32 17.13
N HIS A 111 5.01 3.08 16.90
CA HIS A 111 6.06 3.45 17.86
C HIS A 111 6.42 4.94 17.81
N GLY A 112 5.71 5.76 17.03
CA GLY A 112 5.87 7.21 17.03
C GLY A 112 7.17 7.70 16.37
N LYS A 113 7.76 6.93 15.44
CA LYS A 113 8.94 7.37 14.69
C LYS A 113 8.57 8.55 13.79
N LYS A 114 8.98 9.75 14.18
CA LYS A 114 8.60 11.02 13.53
C LYS A 114 8.99 11.06 12.07
N GLU A 115 10.15 10.52 11.71
CA GLU A 115 10.67 10.48 10.35
C GLU A 115 9.84 9.57 9.45
N ALA A 116 9.42 8.41 9.97
CA ALA A 116 8.53 7.48 9.27
C ALA A 116 7.14 8.10 9.10
N PHE A 117 6.62 8.75 10.13
CA PHE A 117 5.34 9.48 10.06
C PHE A 117 5.38 10.63 9.05
N ALA A 118 6.43 11.46 9.06
CA ALA A 118 6.60 12.56 8.12
C ALA A 118 6.73 12.04 6.68
N PHE A 119 7.43 10.92 6.49
CA PHE A 119 7.53 10.27 5.19
C PHE A 119 6.15 9.78 4.70
N VAL A 120 5.40 9.04 5.52
CA VAL A 120 4.08 8.52 5.12
C VAL A 120 3.09 9.65 4.88
N SER A 121 2.95 10.58 5.82
CA SER A 121 1.99 11.69 5.71
C SER A 121 2.34 12.67 4.57
N GLY A 122 3.63 12.81 4.23
CA GLY A 122 4.09 13.64 3.12
C GLY A 122 4.01 12.98 1.74
N ASN A 123 4.00 11.65 1.64
CA ASN A 123 4.14 10.94 0.36
C ASN A 123 2.96 10.01 0.00
N PHE A 124 2.18 9.54 0.98
CA PHE A 124 1.17 8.48 0.81
C PHE A 124 -0.26 8.96 1.10
N THR A 125 -0.63 10.15 0.63
CA THR A 125 -1.93 10.77 1.00
C THR A 125 -2.84 11.13 -0.17
N GLU A 126 -2.32 11.12 -1.40
CA GLU A 126 -3.08 11.54 -2.59
C GLU A 126 -4.33 10.69 -2.82
N HIS A 127 -4.25 9.37 -2.70
CA HIS A 127 -5.40 8.47 -2.86
C HIS A 127 -6.53 8.78 -1.85
N ILE A 128 -6.19 9.14 -0.61
CA ILE A 128 -7.20 9.52 0.40
C ILE A 128 -7.95 10.78 -0.03
N LYS A 129 -7.27 11.75 -0.64
CA LYS A 129 -7.93 12.95 -1.17
C LYS A 129 -8.95 12.60 -2.26
N HIS A 130 -8.56 11.74 -3.20
CA HIS A 130 -9.48 11.27 -4.25
C HIS A 130 -10.67 10.49 -3.70
N ILE A 131 -10.44 9.57 -2.76
CA ILE A 131 -11.50 8.81 -2.08
C ILE A 131 -12.43 9.77 -1.32
N SER A 132 -11.89 10.81 -0.69
CA SER A 132 -12.69 11.79 0.05
C SER A 132 -13.64 12.57 -0.86
N VAL A 133 -13.20 12.96 -2.06
CA VAL A 133 -14.05 13.61 -3.06
C VAL A 133 -15.17 12.67 -3.51
N LEU A 134 -14.84 11.42 -3.86
CA LEU A 134 -15.83 10.42 -4.27
C LEU A 134 -16.82 10.08 -3.15
N ALA A 135 -16.34 10.00 -1.90
CA ALA A 135 -17.17 9.80 -0.73
C ALA A 135 -18.13 10.96 -0.51
N GLU A 136 -17.71 12.20 -0.74
CA GLU A 136 -18.57 13.39 -0.68
C GLU A 136 -19.66 13.35 -1.76
N GLU A 137 -19.34 12.96 -2.99
CA GLU A 137 -20.32 12.77 -4.07
C GLU A 137 -21.38 11.70 -3.72
N CYS A 138 -20.98 10.62 -3.05
CA CYS A 138 -21.89 9.55 -2.64
C CYS A 138 -22.67 9.88 -1.36
N ARG A 139 -22.14 10.75 -0.50
CA ARG A 139 -22.62 10.98 0.87
C ARG A 139 -24.12 11.27 0.96
N PRO A 140 -24.75 12.11 0.11
CA PRO A 140 -26.19 12.40 0.21
C PRO A 140 -27.09 11.17 0.10
N GLY A 141 -26.67 10.16 -0.68
CA GLY A 141 -27.40 8.91 -0.89
C GLY A 141 -27.11 7.81 0.14
N SER A 142 -26.14 8.03 1.04
CA SER A 142 -25.74 7.06 2.06
C SER A 142 -26.64 7.11 3.30
N ALA A 143 -26.72 5.99 4.04
CA ALA A 143 -27.36 5.95 5.36
C ALA A 143 -26.65 6.83 6.40
N VAL A 144 -25.39 7.21 6.14
CA VAL A 144 -24.54 8.02 7.01
C VAL A 144 -24.39 9.47 6.55
N LYS A 145 -25.33 9.99 5.74
CA LYS A 145 -25.26 11.35 5.16
C LYS A 145 -25.00 12.49 6.15
N GLY A 146 -25.40 12.32 7.42
CA GLY A 146 -25.15 13.29 8.50
C GLY A 146 -23.76 13.22 9.13
N ARG A 147 -22.89 12.29 8.70
CA ARG A 147 -21.53 12.15 9.20
C ARG A 147 -20.52 12.93 8.35
N SER A 148 -19.35 13.18 8.93
CA SER A 148 -18.25 13.88 8.26
C SER A 148 -17.50 12.94 7.30
N ILE A 149 -16.82 13.50 6.29
CA ILE A 149 -16.00 12.69 5.38
C ILE A 149 -14.90 11.89 6.09
N PRO A 150 -14.16 12.44 7.07
CA PRO A 150 -13.22 11.64 7.85
C PRO A 150 -13.86 10.41 8.51
N PHE A 151 -15.11 10.50 8.97
CA PHE A 151 -15.84 9.35 9.50
C PHE A 151 -16.07 8.28 8.42
N LEU A 152 -16.49 8.69 7.22
CA LEU A 152 -16.70 7.76 6.10
C LEU A 152 -15.37 7.09 5.70
N ILE A 153 -14.28 7.85 5.58
CA ILE A 153 -12.95 7.32 5.26
C ILE A 153 -12.50 6.30 6.31
N ALA A 154 -12.67 6.63 7.59
CA ALA A 154 -12.34 5.72 8.70
C ALA A 154 -13.22 4.46 8.72
N ALA A 155 -14.43 4.49 8.14
CA ALA A 155 -15.30 3.34 8.04
C ALA A 155 -14.94 2.42 6.86
N ILE A 156 -14.58 2.97 5.69
CA ILE A 156 -14.45 2.18 4.45
C ILE A 156 -13.01 1.76 4.13
N VAL A 157 -12.01 2.61 4.41
CA VAL A 157 -10.61 2.34 4.00
C VAL A 157 -9.97 1.22 4.83
N PRO A 158 -10.16 1.12 6.16
CA PRO A 158 -9.56 0.05 6.94
C PRO A 158 -9.98 -1.36 6.50
N VAL A 159 -11.17 -1.53 5.93
CA VAL A 159 -11.65 -2.81 5.37
C VAL A 159 -10.70 -3.33 4.28
N MET A 160 -10.01 -2.42 3.58
CA MET A 160 -9.06 -2.77 2.52
C MET A 160 -7.67 -3.09 3.06
N ILE A 161 -7.21 -2.35 4.09
CA ILE A 161 -5.83 -2.38 4.59
C ILE A 161 -5.64 -3.37 5.75
N PHE A 162 -6.56 -3.37 6.72
CA PHE A 162 -6.40 -4.11 7.97
C PHE A 162 -6.27 -5.64 7.77
N PRO A 163 -7.07 -6.29 6.90
CA PRO A 163 -6.90 -7.73 6.65
C PRO A 163 -5.51 -8.07 6.11
N VAL A 164 -4.93 -7.22 5.24
CA VAL A 164 -3.59 -7.42 4.69
C VAL A 164 -2.51 -7.24 5.76
N LEU A 165 -2.66 -6.21 6.60
CA LEU A 165 -1.76 -5.95 7.73
C LEU A 165 -1.74 -7.15 8.68
N LEU A 166 -2.92 -7.62 9.09
CA LEU A 166 -3.08 -8.77 9.96
C LEU A 166 -2.53 -10.05 9.31
N GLY A 167 -2.84 -10.30 8.04
CA GLY A 167 -2.31 -11.44 7.28
C GLY A 167 -0.78 -11.45 7.22
N GLY A 168 -0.15 -10.28 7.02
CA GLY A 168 1.31 -10.14 7.04
C GLY A 168 1.92 -10.38 8.42
N ILE A 169 1.25 -9.97 9.50
CA ILE A 169 1.67 -10.25 10.88
C ILE A 169 1.60 -11.76 11.16
N LEU A 170 0.50 -12.41 10.78
CA LEU A 170 0.30 -13.85 10.99
C LEU A 170 1.33 -14.69 10.24
N GLU A 171 1.58 -14.36 8.96
CA GLU A 171 2.59 -15.02 8.12
C GLU A 171 3.99 -14.93 8.74
N ARG A 172 4.38 -13.74 9.23
CA ARG A 172 5.69 -13.51 9.87
C ARG A 172 5.87 -14.27 11.18
N ASN A 173 4.78 -14.55 11.89
CA ASN A 173 4.81 -15.30 13.15
C ASN A 173 4.56 -16.80 12.93
N GLY A 174 4.58 -17.29 11.69
CA GLY A 174 4.46 -18.72 11.38
C GLY A 174 3.09 -19.31 11.69
N VAL A 175 2.04 -18.48 11.80
CA VAL A 175 0.67 -18.96 12.05
C VAL A 175 0.17 -19.70 10.82
N LYS A 176 -0.33 -20.92 11.01
CA LYS A 176 -0.84 -21.77 9.91
C LYS A 176 -2.36 -21.92 9.90
N SER A 177 -3.03 -21.65 11.02
CA SER A 177 -4.49 -21.79 11.15
C SER A 177 -5.08 -20.80 12.15
N ILE A 178 -6.32 -20.37 11.91
CA ILE A 178 -7.10 -19.51 12.81
C ILE A 178 -8.51 -20.10 12.96
N GLY A 179 -8.95 -20.32 14.21
CA GLY A 179 -10.29 -20.85 14.48
C GLY A 179 -10.58 -22.20 13.77
N GLY A 180 -9.56 -23.06 13.64
CA GLY A 180 -9.66 -24.34 12.94
C GLY A 180 -9.63 -24.23 11.40
N ARG A 181 -9.51 -23.03 10.82
CA ARG A 181 -9.40 -22.83 9.37
C ARG A 181 -7.95 -22.65 8.96
N ASP A 182 -7.59 -23.26 7.83
CA ASP A 182 -6.27 -23.11 7.21
C ASP A 182 -6.04 -21.67 6.74
N LEU A 183 -4.90 -21.08 7.12
CA LEU A 183 -4.61 -19.68 6.82
C LEU A 183 -4.34 -19.46 5.33
N GLN A 184 -3.77 -20.44 4.63
CA GLN A 184 -3.48 -20.33 3.20
C GLN A 184 -4.80 -20.22 2.41
N LYS A 185 -5.79 -21.05 2.73
CA LYS A 185 -7.14 -20.97 2.15
C LYS A 185 -7.81 -19.62 2.42
N LEU A 186 -7.71 -19.12 3.66
CA LEU A 186 -8.26 -17.80 4.01
C LEU A 186 -7.59 -16.67 3.22
N ARG A 187 -6.30 -16.78 2.92
CA ARG A 187 -5.59 -15.80 2.09
C ARG A 187 -6.03 -15.87 0.64
N GLU A 188 -6.20 -17.06 0.09
CA GLU A 188 -6.71 -17.26 -1.27
C GLU A 188 -8.10 -16.65 -1.42
N GLU A 189 -8.95 -16.78 -0.41
CA GLU A 189 -10.26 -16.12 -0.35
C GLU A 189 -10.12 -14.59 -0.23
N LEU A 190 -9.53 -14.09 0.87
CA LEU A 190 -9.53 -12.66 1.23
C LEU A 190 -8.73 -11.76 0.28
N PHE A 191 -7.71 -12.32 -0.37
CA PHE A 191 -6.72 -11.58 -1.17
C PHE A 191 -6.75 -11.92 -2.66
N SER A 192 -7.69 -12.77 -3.11
CA SER A 192 -8.04 -12.85 -4.54
C SER A 192 -8.60 -11.52 -5.06
N ASP A 193 -8.58 -11.33 -6.38
CA ASP A 193 -9.21 -10.16 -7.00
C ASP A 193 -10.71 -10.07 -6.64
N GLU A 194 -11.41 -11.21 -6.60
CA GLU A 194 -12.80 -11.30 -6.18
C GLU A 194 -12.98 -10.93 -4.70
N GLY A 195 -12.14 -11.48 -3.81
CA GLY A 195 -12.19 -11.16 -2.38
C GLY A 195 -11.88 -9.69 -2.07
N ILE A 196 -10.97 -9.06 -2.83
CA ILE A 196 -10.73 -7.61 -2.76
C ILE A 196 -11.97 -6.83 -3.22
N ALA A 197 -12.57 -7.21 -4.34
CA ALA A 197 -13.76 -6.56 -4.88
C ALA A 197 -14.98 -6.68 -3.95
N GLU A 198 -15.17 -7.84 -3.33
CA GLU A 198 -16.27 -8.09 -2.40
C GLU A 198 -16.06 -7.33 -1.07
N ARG A 199 -14.83 -7.26 -0.56
CA ARG A 199 -14.53 -6.39 0.61
C ARG A 199 -14.81 -4.92 0.33
N ALA A 200 -14.49 -4.43 -0.87
CA ALA A 200 -14.86 -3.08 -1.28
C ALA A 200 -16.39 -2.90 -1.32
N GLU A 201 -17.13 -3.88 -1.84
CA GLU A 201 -18.60 -3.87 -1.83
C GLU A 201 -19.16 -3.86 -0.40
N ILE A 202 -18.65 -4.71 0.49
CA ILE A 202 -19.03 -4.77 1.91
C ILE A 202 -18.82 -3.42 2.59
N ALA A 203 -17.67 -2.77 2.33
CA ALA A 203 -17.39 -1.45 2.89
C ALA A 203 -18.43 -0.41 2.47
N LEU A 204 -18.86 -0.42 1.20
CA LEU A 204 -19.86 0.53 0.71
C LEU A 204 -21.28 0.19 1.20
N ARG A 205 -21.67 -1.08 1.20
CA ARG A 205 -22.96 -1.51 1.76
C ARG A 205 -23.07 -1.18 3.25
N GLY A 206 -21.96 -1.28 3.99
CA GLY A 206 -21.89 -0.95 5.41
C GLY A 206 -22.21 0.51 5.74
N ILE A 207 -22.01 1.43 4.79
CA ILE A 207 -22.41 2.84 4.92
C ILE A 207 -23.77 3.14 4.26
N GLY A 208 -24.48 2.11 3.80
CA GLY A 208 -25.79 2.21 3.17
C GLY A 208 -25.76 2.82 1.77
N LEU A 209 -24.64 2.66 1.05
CA LEU A 209 -24.56 2.96 -0.38
C LEU A 209 -24.87 1.70 -1.20
#